data_AF-A0A963WCE7-F1
#
_entry.id   AF-A0A963WCE7-F1
#
_cell.length_a   1.000
_cell.length_b   1.000
_cell.length_c   1.000
_cell.angle_alpha   90.00
_cell.angle_beta   90.00
_cell.angle_gamma   90.00
#
_symmetry.space_group_name_H-M   'P 1'
#
loop_
_entity.id
_entity.type
_entity.pdbx_description
1 polymer ?
#
loop_
_entity_poly.entity_id
_entity_poly.type
_entity_poly.pdbx_seq_one_letter_code
_entity_poly.pdbx_strand_id
1 'polypeptide(L)'
;LVFADESAMAIASARGNVARLVPDLAGDCRFHHGDGLLAYTGAAAGLILCNPPFHLNHAVDEYAGRRLAAQCAAHLAPGGVLCLVANRHLDYTPVLRR
;
A
#
# COMPACT_ATOMS: atom_id res chain seq x y z
N LEU A 1 -0.75 -13.19 1.92
CA LEU A 1 -0.13 -11.83 1.91
C LEU A 1 -0.50 -11.12 0.60
N VAL A 2 -0.72 -9.80 0.60
CA VAL A 2 -1.04 -9.04 -0.63
C VAL A 2 0.01 -7.94 -0.81
N PHE A 3 0.59 -7.86 -2.01
CA PHE A 3 1.44 -6.74 -2.44
C PHE A 3 0.66 -5.88 -3.43
N ALA A 4 0.67 -4.56 -3.27
CA ALA A 4 -0.07 -3.64 -4.13
C ALA A 4 0.85 -2.50 -4.58
N ASP A 5 0.83 -2.18 -5.87
CA ASP A 5 1.62 -1.11 -6.47
C ASP A 5 1.04 -0.72 -7.85
N GLU A 6 1.21 0.55 -8.24
CA GLU A 6 0.81 1.05 -9.57
C GLU A 6 1.85 0.70 -10.65
N SER A 7 3.08 0.39 -10.25
CA SER A 7 4.17 0.03 -11.15
C SER A 7 4.16 -1.46 -11.44
N ALA A 8 3.95 -1.81 -12.71
CA ALA A 8 4.10 -3.18 -13.20
C ALA A 8 5.50 -3.76 -12.86
N MET A 9 6.54 -2.92 -12.88
CA MET A 9 7.91 -3.33 -12.52
C MET A 9 8.05 -3.62 -11.03
N ALA A 10 7.43 -2.84 -10.15
CA ALA A 10 7.44 -3.08 -8.72
C ALA A 10 6.72 -4.40 -8.38
N ILE A 11 5.57 -4.66 -9.01
CA ILE A 11 4.84 -5.92 -8.88
C ILE A 11 5.67 -7.12 -9.35
N ALA A 12 6.32 -7.01 -10.51
CA ALA A 12 7.20 -8.07 -11.02
C ALA A 12 8.39 -8.32 -10.06
N SER A 13 8.99 -7.25 -9.55
CA SER A 13 10.10 -7.32 -8.59
C SER A 13 9.68 -7.97 -7.28
N ALA A 14 8.51 -7.62 -6.75
CA ALA A 14 7.94 -8.23 -5.55
C ALA A 14 7.69 -9.73 -5.74
N ARG A 15 7.13 -10.14 -6.88
CA ARG A 15 6.95 -11.57 -7.23
C ARG A 15 8.28 -12.31 -7.26
N GLY A 16 9.30 -11.75 -7.91
CA GLY A 16 10.64 -12.33 -7.96
C GLY A 16 11.28 -12.46 -6.58
N ASN A 17 11.13 -11.45 -5.73
CA ASN A 17 11.63 -11.49 -4.36
C ASN A 17 10.94 -12.56 -3.50
N VAL A 18 9.61 -12.68 -3.60
CA VAL A 18 8.86 -13.74 -2.89
C VAL A 18 9.35 -15.12 -3.32
N ALA A 19 9.42 -15.38 -4.63
CA ALA A 19 9.86 -16.67 -5.15
C ALA A 19 11.29 -17.04 -4.72
N ARG A 20 12.19 -16.04 -4.59
CA ARG A 20 13.59 -16.25 -4.26
C ARG A 20 13.88 -16.33 -2.76
N LEU A 21 13.21 -15.51 -1.95
CA LEU A 21 13.54 -15.33 -0.53
C LEU A 21 12.63 -16.13 0.40
N VAL A 22 11.38 -16.36 -0.02
CA VAL A 22 10.35 -17.04 0.80
C VAL A 22 9.49 -17.96 -0.08
N PRO A 23 10.09 -18.96 -0.75
CA PRO A 23 9.40 -19.80 -1.73
C PRO A 23 8.17 -20.52 -1.16
N ASP A 24 8.21 -20.92 0.11
CA ASP A 24 7.10 -21.60 0.77
C ASP A 24 5.83 -20.74 0.89
N LEU A 25 5.97 -19.41 0.90
CA LEU A 25 4.85 -18.47 0.97
C LEU A 25 4.34 -18.04 -0.41
N ALA A 26 4.98 -18.48 -1.50
CA ALA A 26 4.64 -18.01 -2.84
C ALA A 26 3.18 -18.30 -3.23
N GLY A 27 2.64 -19.45 -2.82
CA GLY A 27 1.24 -19.83 -3.06
C GLY A 27 0.22 -18.97 -2.31
N ASP A 28 0.62 -18.38 -1.17
CA ASP A 28 -0.24 -17.55 -0.32
C ASP A 28 -0.12 -16.05 -0.62
N CYS A 29 0.76 -15.68 -1.56
CA CYS A 29 0.98 -14.31 -1.97
C CYS A 29 0.09 -13.92 -3.16
N ARG A 30 -0.61 -12.80 -3.02
CA ARG A 30 -1.36 -12.15 -4.08
C ARG A 30 -0.69 -10.84 -4.44
N PHE A 31 -0.83 -10.41 -5.69
CA PHE A 31 -0.22 -9.18 -6.17
C PHE A 31 -1.25 -8.38 -6.95
N HIS A 32 -1.53 -7.18 -6.49
CA HIS A 32 -2.49 -6.24 -7.05
C HIS A 32 -1.73 -5.15 -7.78
N HIS A 33 -1.78 -5.19 -9.11
CA HIS A 33 -1.28 -4.09 -9.94
C HIS A 33 -2.43 -3.11 -10.16
N GLY A 34 -2.32 -1.91 -9.64
CA GLY A 34 -3.40 -0.93 -9.68
C GLY A 34 -3.06 0.38 -9.00
N ASP A 35 -3.96 1.34 -9.14
CA ASP A 35 -3.82 2.66 -8.52
C ASP A 35 -4.11 2.56 -7.01
N GLY A 36 -3.05 2.31 -6.24
CA GLY A 36 -3.12 2.04 -4.81
C GLY A 36 -3.92 0.76 -4.52
N LEU A 37 -5.08 0.90 -3.87
CA LEU A 37 -6.03 -0.20 -3.65
C LEU A 37 -7.35 0.01 -4.42
N LEU A 38 -7.36 0.88 -5.43
CA LEU A 38 -8.53 1.06 -6.28
C LEU A 38 -8.85 -0.25 -7.01
N ALA A 39 -10.12 -0.65 -7.02
CA ALA A 39 -10.59 -1.90 -7.60
C ALA A 39 -10.00 -3.18 -6.96
N TYR A 40 -9.35 -3.08 -5.80
CA TYR A 40 -9.03 -4.25 -4.99
C TYR A 40 -10.33 -4.87 -4.45
N THR A 41 -10.61 -6.12 -4.80
CA THR A 41 -11.83 -6.85 -4.41
C THR A 41 -11.56 -7.97 -3.40
N GLY A 42 -10.35 -8.01 -2.83
CA GLY A 42 -10.01 -8.96 -1.79
C GLY A 42 -10.63 -8.61 -0.44
N ALA A 43 -10.41 -9.49 0.54
CA ALA A 43 -10.89 -9.28 1.90
C ALA A 43 -10.22 -8.07 2.57
N ALA A 44 -10.94 -7.43 3.48
CA ALA A 44 -10.38 -6.39 4.34
C ALA A 44 -9.22 -6.95 5.20
N ALA A 45 -8.18 -6.15 5.39
CA ALA A 45 -6.95 -6.56 6.05
C ALA A 45 -6.98 -6.23 7.54
N GLY A 46 -6.43 -7.13 8.38
CA GLY A 46 -6.17 -6.82 9.79
C GLY A 46 -4.96 -5.91 10.00
N LEU A 47 -4.03 -5.87 9.03
CA LEU A 47 -2.85 -5.03 9.06
C LEU A 47 -2.53 -4.55 7.64
N ILE A 48 -2.31 -3.24 7.48
CA ILE A 48 -1.78 -2.65 6.25
C ILE A 48 -0.48 -1.93 6.60
N LEU A 49 0.57 -2.22 5.83
CA LEU A 49 1.85 -1.53 5.88
C LEU A 49 1.96 -0.64 4.64
N CYS A 50 2.19 0.67 4.83
CA CYS A 50 2.19 1.61 3.73
C CYS A 50 3.32 2.64 3.89
N ASN A 51 4.09 2.82 2.82
CA ASN A 51 5.04 3.91 2.66
C ASN A 51 4.63 4.69 1.40
N PRO A 52 3.78 5.72 1.53
CA PRO A 52 3.24 6.43 0.38
C PRO A 52 4.32 7.14 -0.44
N PRO A 53 4.08 7.40 -1.74
CA PRO A 53 4.98 8.21 -2.53
C PRO A 53 5.08 9.63 -1.93
N PHE A 54 6.28 10.20 -2.00
CA PHE A 54 6.57 11.53 -1.44
C PHE A 54 7.15 12.51 -2.46
N HIS A 55 7.57 12.03 -3.63
CA HIS A 55 8.04 12.84 -4.75
C HIS A 55 7.55 12.29 -6.09
N LEU A 56 6.94 13.14 -6.90
CA LEU A 56 6.75 12.93 -8.34
C LEU A 56 7.42 14.14 -9.03
N ASN A 57 8.69 13.98 -9.44
CA ASN A 57 9.56 15.06 -9.92
C ASN A 57 9.76 16.21 -8.89
N HIS A 58 9.67 17.48 -9.31
CA HIS A 58 9.89 18.68 -8.49
C HIS A 58 8.68 19.10 -7.64
N ALA A 59 7.55 18.39 -7.73
CA ALA A 59 6.36 18.68 -6.93
C ALA A 59 6.14 17.60 -5.87
N VAL A 60 5.97 18.04 -4.62
CA VAL A 60 5.50 17.20 -3.53
C VAL A 60 4.02 16.89 -3.80
N ASP A 61 3.72 15.69 -4.29
CA ASP A 61 2.34 15.27 -4.47
C ASP A 61 1.81 14.60 -3.20
N GLU A 62 1.42 15.45 -2.25
CA GLU A 62 0.72 15.05 -1.04
C GLU A 62 -0.69 14.47 -1.35
N TYR A 63 -1.25 14.74 -2.54
CA TYR A 63 -2.56 14.23 -2.94
C TYR A 63 -2.53 12.72 -3.20
N ALA A 64 -1.52 12.22 -3.92
CA ALA A 64 -1.34 10.79 -4.16
C ALA A 64 -1.24 10.00 -2.84
N GLY A 65 -0.40 10.48 -1.92
CA GLY A 65 -0.21 9.83 -0.62
C GLY A 65 -1.47 9.85 0.24
N ARG A 66 -2.18 10.98 0.33
CA ARG A 66 -3.44 11.08 1.09
C ARG A 66 -4.52 10.16 0.54
N ARG A 67 -4.62 10.06 -0.79
CA ARG A 67 -5.56 9.15 -1.44
C ARG A 67 -5.25 7.70 -1.12
N LEU A 68 -3.97 7.30 -1.18
CA LEU A 68 -3.55 5.96 -0.79
C LEU A 68 -3.87 5.67 0.68
N ALA A 69 -3.59 6.60 1.59
CA ALA A 69 -3.92 6.45 3.01
C ALA A 69 -5.44 6.27 3.24
N ALA A 70 -6.28 7.02 2.52
CA ALA A 70 -7.73 6.88 2.59
C ALA A 70 -8.21 5.52 2.05
N GLN A 71 -7.61 5.04 0.95
CA GLN A 71 -7.88 3.72 0.40
C GLN A 71 -7.47 2.61 1.38
N CYS A 72 -6.31 2.72 2.05
CA CYS A 72 -5.90 1.79 3.09
C CYS A 72 -6.93 1.75 4.23
N ALA A 73 -7.34 2.91 4.74
CA ALA A 73 -8.34 2.99 5.81
C ALA A 73 -9.68 2.33 5.41
N ALA A 74 -10.11 2.43 4.15
CA ALA A 74 -11.33 1.79 3.65
C ALA A 74 -11.23 0.26 3.53
N HIS A 75 -10.02 -0.30 3.46
CA HIS A 75 -9.77 -1.74 3.33
C HIS A 75 -9.27 -2.39 4.63
N LEU A 76 -9.34 -1.69 5.77
CA LEU A 76 -9.09 -2.29 7.07
C LEU A 76 -10.32 -3.03 7.58
N ALA A 77 -10.11 -4.22 8.12
CA ALA A 77 -11.11 -4.91 8.91
C ALA A 77 -11.41 -4.13 10.20
N PRO A 78 -12.58 -4.32 10.84
CA PRO A 78 -12.84 -3.77 12.17
C PRO A 78 -11.72 -4.14 13.16
N GLY A 79 -11.15 -3.14 13.84
CA GLY A 79 -10.00 -3.32 14.73
C GLY A 79 -8.65 -3.50 14.03
N GLY A 80 -8.60 -3.38 12.70
CA GLY A 80 -7.36 -3.45 11.93
C GLY A 80 -6.44 -2.25 12.14
N VAL A 81 -5.17 -2.43 11.79
CA VAL A 81 -4.12 -1.43 12.03
C VAL A 81 -3.50 -0.98 10.71
N LEU A 82 -3.37 0.33 10.52
CA LEU A 82 -2.52 0.93 9.48
C LEU A 82 -1.20 1.39 10.10
N CYS A 83 -0.09 0.84 9.61
CA CYS A 83 1.25 1.34 9.90
C CYS A 83 1.74 2.17 8.70
N LEU A 84 1.77 3.49 8.87
CA LEU A 84 2.18 4.44 7.84
C LEU A 84 3.59 4.96 8.14
N VAL A 85 4.49 4.91 7.16
CA VAL A 85 5.76 5.63 7.20
C VAL A 85 5.64 6.83 6.26
N ALA A 86 5.81 8.03 6.80
CA ALA A 86 5.70 9.28 6.04
C ALA A 86 6.70 10.32 6.55
N ASN A 87 7.11 11.23 5.67
CA ASN A 87 7.95 12.35 6.05
C ASN A 87 7.17 13.33 6.94
N ARG A 88 7.83 13.84 8.01
CA ARG A 88 7.21 14.73 9.01
C ARG A 88 6.55 15.99 8.43
N HIS A 89 7.02 16.48 7.29
CA HIS A 89 6.50 17.69 6.66
C HIS A 89 5.22 17.45 5.84
N LEU A 90 4.79 16.20 5.66
CA LEU A 90 3.53 15.85 5.00
C LEU A 90 2.46 15.64 6.07
N ASP A 91 1.35 16.37 6.00
CA ASP A 91 0.31 16.28 7.03
C ASP A 91 -0.76 15.24 6.68
N TYR A 92 -0.54 14.03 7.17
CA TYR A 92 -1.50 12.92 7.05
C TYR A 92 -2.57 12.92 8.16
N THR A 93 -2.46 13.80 9.16
CA THR A 93 -3.36 13.82 10.33
C THR A 93 -4.84 13.86 9.95
N PRO A 94 -5.29 14.66 8.97
CA PRO A 94 -6.71 14.71 8.60
C PRO A 94 -7.26 13.39 8.05
N VAL A 95 -6.43 12.59 7.38
CA VAL A 95 -6.84 11.32 6.79
C VAL A 95 -6.79 10.17 7.81
N LEU A 96 -5.91 10.28 8.81
CA LEU A 96 -5.69 9.25 9.82
C LEU A 96 -6.58 9.38 11.06
N ARG A 97 -7.17 10.55 11.32
CA ARG A 97 -8.14 10.75 12.41
C ARG A 97 -9.56 10.58 11.86
N ARG A 98 -10.20 9.44 12.17
CA ARG A 98 -11.64 9.22 12.02
C ARG A 98 -12.25 8.90 13.37
#